data_AF-A0A535LFZ5-F1
#
_entry.id   AF-A0A535LFZ5-F1
#
_cell.length_a   1.000
_cell.length_b   1.000
_cell.length_c   1.000
_cell.angle_alpha   90.00
_cell.angle_beta   90.00
_cell.angle_gamma   90.00
#
_symmetry.space_group_name_H-M   'P 1'
#
loop_
_entity.id
_entity.type
_entity.pdbx_description
1 polymer ?
#
loop_
_entity_poly.entity_id
_entity_poly.type
_entity_poly.pdbx_seq_one_letter_code
_entity_poly.pdbx_strand_id
1 'polypeptide(L)'
;MSSISPKTQRSHCKGWIALFQRCVHLGCTVPFRDDCVSFKCPCHGSHYNVTGEYLDGPAPRSLDRFALSFNGEDVVIDTGTLNNKVPHPDATTRLIPVPTVQCSA
;
A
#
# COMPACT_ATOMS: atom_id res chain seq x y z
N MET A 1 13.03 22.28 -33.36
CA MET A 1 11.67 22.00 -32.82
C MET A 1 11.53 20.49 -32.75
N SER A 2 11.92 19.88 -31.63
CA SER A 2 11.68 18.46 -31.40
C SER A 2 11.27 18.31 -29.95
N SER A 3 9.98 18.00 -29.77
CA SER A 3 9.26 17.96 -28.52
C SER A 3 9.81 16.87 -27.60
N ILE A 4 10.40 17.27 -26.48
CA ILE A 4 10.63 16.37 -25.35
C ILE A 4 9.28 16.19 -24.66
N SER A 5 8.67 15.01 -24.81
CA SER A 5 7.49 14.60 -24.06
C SER A 5 7.91 14.20 -22.64
N PRO A 6 7.43 14.87 -21.57
CA PRO A 6 7.77 14.48 -20.21
C PRO A 6 6.82 13.37 -19.78
N LYS A 7 7.01 12.15 -20.28
CA LYS A 7 6.40 10.96 -19.68
C LYS A 7 7.46 10.24 -18.86
N THR A 8 7.15 10.03 -17.59
CA THR A 8 7.93 9.28 -16.56
C THR A 8 8.81 10.15 -15.67
N GLN A 9 8.22 11.15 -15.01
CA GLN A 9 8.67 11.45 -13.65
C GLN A 9 7.96 10.44 -12.73
N ARG A 10 8.72 9.45 -12.21
CA ARG A 10 8.29 8.68 -11.03
C ARG A 10 8.21 9.67 -9.88
N SER A 11 7.07 10.32 -9.76
CA SER A 11 6.77 11.26 -8.69
C SER A 11 6.78 10.48 -7.38
N HIS A 12 7.84 10.65 -6.59
CA HIS A 12 7.72 10.51 -5.14
C HIS A 12 6.71 11.58 -4.70
N CYS A 13 5.43 11.23 -4.71
CA CYS A 13 4.40 12.08 -4.18
C CYS A 13 4.51 12.04 -2.65
N LYS A 14 5.14 13.07 -2.07
CA LYS A 14 4.84 13.48 -0.70
C LYS A 14 3.35 13.87 -0.67
N GLY A 15 2.51 12.94 -0.28
CA GLY A 15 1.07 13.10 -0.23
C GLY A 15 0.47 12.22 0.86
N TRP A 16 -0.68 12.62 1.37
CA TRP A 16 -1.45 11.83 2.33
C TRP A 16 -2.05 10.61 1.62
N ILE A 17 -2.02 9.47 2.30
CA ILE A 17 -2.64 8.22 1.82
C ILE A 17 -3.51 7.68 2.96
N ALA A 18 -4.78 7.39 2.66
CA ALA A 18 -5.67 6.70 3.59
C ALA A 18 -5.67 5.20 3.26
N LEU A 19 -5.01 4.41 4.11
CA LEU A 19 -4.97 2.96 4.01
C LEU A 19 -6.04 2.32 4.89
N PHE A 20 -6.74 1.33 4.36
CA PHE A 20 -7.59 0.49 5.18
C PHE A 20 -6.73 -0.53 5.92
N GLN A 21 -6.61 -0.40 7.26
CA GLN A 21 -5.89 -1.34 8.12
C GLN A 21 -6.62 -2.68 8.31
N ARG A 22 -7.20 -3.21 7.23
CA ARG A 22 -7.86 -4.51 7.17
C ARG A 22 -7.13 -5.38 6.16
N CYS A 23 -6.61 -6.51 6.63
CA CYS A 23 -5.88 -7.44 5.79
C CYS A 23 -6.81 -8.00 4.71
N VAL A 24 -6.37 -7.88 3.46
CA VAL A 24 -7.13 -8.36 2.30
C VAL A 24 -7.02 -9.87 2.10
N HIS A 25 -6.34 -10.58 3.00
CA HIS A 25 -6.39 -12.04 3.10
C HIS A 25 -7.75 -12.47 3.69
N LEU A 26 -7.97 -12.26 4.99
CA LEU A 26 -9.17 -12.69 5.72
C LEU A 26 -9.69 -11.67 6.74
N GLY A 27 -9.24 -10.41 6.67
CA GLY A 27 -9.85 -9.30 7.41
C GLY A 27 -9.23 -8.93 8.77
N CYS A 28 -8.15 -9.57 9.20
CA CYS A 28 -7.44 -9.16 10.43
C CYS A 28 -6.96 -7.71 10.37
N THR A 29 -6.87 -7.03 11.51
CA THR A 29 -6.20 -5.72 11.60
C THR A 29 -4.72 -5.85 11.20
N VAL A 30 -4.20 -4.86 10.46
CA VAL A 30 -2.79 -4.85 10.03
C VAL A 30 -2.05 -3.69 10.70
N PRO A 31 -1.32 -3.92 11.80
CA PRO A 31 -0.57 -2.88 12.49
C PRO A 31 0.65 -2.42 11.69
N PHE A 32 1.06 -1.18 11.93
CA PHE A 32 2.38 -0.70 11.53
C PHE A 32 3.45 -1.31 12.45
N ARG A 33 4.63 -1.55 11.89
CA ARG A 33 5.75 -2.21 12.53
C ARG A 33 6.99 -1.33 12.38
N ASP A 34 7.49 -0.84 13.51
CA ASP A 34 8.63 0.10 13.54
C ASP A 34 9.97 -0.58 13.19
N ASP A 35 10.12 -1.87 13.52
CA ASP A 35 11.32 -2.68 13.26
C ASP A 35 11.61 -2.88 11.76
N CYS A 36 10.57 -2.80 10.92
CA CYS A 36 10.65 -2.99 9.48
C CYS A 36 10.00 -1.85 8.68
N VAL A 37 9.57 -0.77 9.34
CA VAL A 37 8.94 0.42 8.74
C VAL A 37 7.89 0.05 7.69
N SER A 38 6.96 -0.81 8.07
CA SER A 38 5.98 -1.42 7.17
C SER A 38 4.77 -1.94 7.92
N PHE A 39 3.76 -2.44 7.21
CA PHE A 39 2.57 -3.04 7.82
C PHE A 39 2.64 -4.55 7.74
N LYS A 40 2.54 -5.26 8.86
CA LYS A 40 2.58 -6.73 8.89
C LYS A 40 1.42 -7.31 9.69
N CYS A 41 0.71 -8.23 9.06
CA CYS A 41 -0.45 -8.88 9.65
C CYS A 41 -0.02 -10.01 10.60
N PRO A 42 -0.42 -9.97 11.89
CA PRO A 42 -0.01 -10.97 12.88
C PRO A 42 -0.66 -12.33 12.70
N CYS A 43 -1.75 -12.41 11.92
CA CYS A 43 -2.48 -13.65 11.73
C CYS A 43 -1.72 -14.67 10.86
N HIS A 44 -1.24 -14.22 9.69
CA HIS A 44 -0.61 -15.11 8.69
C HIS A 44 0.59 -14.46 7.98
N GLY A 45 1.07 -13.32 8.47
CA GLY A 45 2.30 -12.70 7.98
C GLY A 45 2.18 -11.90 6.68
N SER A 46 0.98 -11.60 6.18
CA SER A 46 0.82 -10.70 5.03
C SER A 46 1.49 -9.36 5.31
N HIS A 47 2.37 -8.93 4.40
CA HIS A 47 3.30 -7.83 4.60
C HIS A 47 3.09 -6.80 3.50
N TYR A 48 3.05 -5.51 3.87
CA TYR A 48 2.82 -4.40 2.97
C TYR A 48 3.79 -3.25 3.29
N ASN A 49 4.20 -2.48 2.29
CA ASN A 49 5.07 -1.31 2.54
C ASN A 49 4.28 -0.13 3.11
N VAL A 50 4.96 0.99 3.37
CA VAL A 50 4.35 2.21 3.93
C VAL A 50 3.22 2.81 3.08
N THR A 51 3.14 2.48 1.79
CA THR A 51 2.04 2.90 0.91
C THR A 51 0.95 1.83 0.78
N GLY A 52 1.05 0.73 1.52
CA GLY A 52 0.11 -0.38 1.50
C GLY A 52 0.27 -1.32 0.32
N GLU A 53 1.35 -1.20 -0.47
CA GLU A 53 1.63 -2.14 -1.55
C GLU A 53 2.06 -3.48 -0.98
N TYR A 54 1.52 -4.56 -1.54
CA TYR A 54 1.88 -5.91 -1.15
C TYR A 54 3.39 -6.15 -1.29
N LEU A 55 3.97 -6.64 -0.21
CA LEU A 55 5.33 -7.13 -0.15
C LEU A 55 5.28 -8.65 -0.21
N ASP A 56 4.81 -9.35 0.81
CA ASP A 56 4.87 -10.83 0.89
C ASP A 56 3.71 -11.45 1.70
N GLY A 57 3.65 -12.79 1.73
CA GLY A 57 2.66 -13.56 2.49
C GLY A 57 1.39 -13.92 1.71
N PRO A 58 0.32 -14.39 2.38
CA PRO A 58 -0.83 -15.01 1.69
C PRO A 58 -1.87 -14.03 1.14
N ALA A 59 -1.68 -12.72 1.30
CA ALA A 59 -2.67 -11.75 0.84
C ALA A 59 -2.69 -11.67 -0.70
N PRO A 60 -3.87 -11.71 -1.34
CA PRO A 60 -3.98 -11.79 -2.79
C PRO A 60 -3.84 -10.43 -3.50
N ARG A 61 -3.44 -9.35 -2.82
CA ARG A 61 -3.29 -7.98 -3.36
C ARG A 61 -2.77 -7.02 -2.28
N SER A 62 -2.54 -5.78 -2.69
CA SER A 62 -2.24 -4.64 -1.80
C SER A 62 -3.44 -4.24 -0.93
N LEU A 63 -3.17 -3.47 0.13
CA LEU A 63 -4.21 -2.91 1.00
C LEU A 63 -5.13 -1.96 0.24
N ASP A 64 -6.39 -1.93 0.65
CA ASP A 64 -7.37 -0.99 0.11
C ASP A 64 -7.03 0.45 0.49
N ARG A 65 -7.35 1.37 -0.42
CA ARG A 65 -7.17 2.81 -0.21
C ARG A 65 -8.51 3.52 -0.29
N PHE A 66 -8.64 4.58 0.49
CA PHE A 66 -9.78 5.48 0.43
C PHE A 66 -9.44 6.76 -0.33
N ALA A 67 -10.46 7.36 -0.95
CA ALA A 67 -10.32 8.68 -1.52
C ALA A 67 -10.22 9.72 -0.40
N LEU A 68 -9.35 10.71 -0.63
CA LEU A 68 -9.08 11.81 0.29
C LEU A 68 -9.49 13.12 -0.37
N SER A 69 -10.13 14.00 0.40
CA SER A 69 -10.33 15.39 0.05
C SER A 69 -9.95 16.30 1.21
N PHE A 70 -9.55 17.52 0.89
CA PHE A 70 -9.19 18.54 1.87
C PHE A 70 -10.27 19.62 1.85
N ASN A 71 -10.80 19.97 3.01
CA ASN A 71 -11.76 21.07 3.17
C ASN A 71 -11.22 22.05 4.20
N GLY A 72 -10.43 23.02 3.75
CA GLY A 72 -9.68 23.90 4.65
C GLY A 72 -8.64 23.10 5.45
N GLU A 73 -8.82 23.05 6.77
CA GLU A 73 -7.95 22.30 7.69
C GLU A 73 -8.40 20.84 7.87
N ASP A 74 -9.61 20.50 7.44
CA ASP A 74 -10.16 19.15 7.60
C ASP A 74 -9.67 18.21 6.50
N VAL A 75 -9.31 17.00 6.89
CA VAL A 75 -9.06 15.86 5.99
C VAL A 75 -10.28 14.95 6.01
N VAL A 76 -10.96 14.85 4.88
CA VAL A 76 -12.16 14.01 4.72
C VAL A 76 -11.78 12.73 3.97
N ILE A 77 -12.16 11.60 4.54
CA ILE A 77 -11.93 10.27 3.96
C ILE A 77 -13.27 9.69 3.51
N ASP A 78 -13.43 9.44 2.21
CA ASP A 78 -14.61 8.73 1.69
C ASP A 78 -14.45 7.23 1.91
N THR A 79 -15.20 6.69 2.86
CA THR A 79 -15.21 5.25 3.18
C THR A 79 -16.24 4.44 2.39
N GLY A 80 -17.10 5.10 1.60
CA GLY A 80 -18.11 4.45 0.76
C GLY A 80 -17.52 3.83 -0.51
N THR A 81 -16.35 4.29 -0.94
CA THR A 81 -15.68 3.80 -2.15
C THR A 81 -14.26 3.33 -1.85
N LEU A 82 -13.99 2.04 -2.08
CA LEU A 82 -12.64 1.49 -2.01
C LEU A 82 -11.96 1.61 -3.38
N ASN A 83 -10.85 2.33 -3.43
CA ASN A 83 -10.00 2.39 -4.61
C ASN A 83 -8.97 1.25 -4.54
N ASN A 84 -9.39 0.09 -5.03
CA ASN A 84 -8.53 -1.08 -5.18
C ASN A 84 -8.11 -1.24 -6.65
N LYS A 85 -6.87 -0.90 -6.97
CA LYS A 85 -6.34 -1.00 -8.34
C LYS A 85 -4.96 -1.65 -8.44
N VAL A 86 -4.45 -2.28 -7.37
CA VAL A 86 -3.13 -2.92 -7.42
C VAL A 86 -3.30 -4.43 -7.25
N PRO A 87 -3.40 -5.18 -8.38
CA PRO A 87 -3.44 -6.64 -8.36
C PRO A 87 -2.22 -7.24 -7.66
N HIS A 88 -2.35 -8.49 -7.21
CA HIS A 88 -1.18 -9.27 -6.77
C HIS A 88 -0.11 -9.27 -7.85
N PRO A 89 1.14 -8.91 -7.54
CA PRO A 89 2.23 -9.30 -8.40
C PRO A 89 2.42 -10.81 -8.31
N ASP A 90 2.13 -11.56 -9.38
CA ASP A 90 2.56 -12.96 -9.45
C ASP A 90 4.10 -13.06 -9.30
N ALA A 91 4.61 -14.26 -9.07
CA ALA A 91 6.06 -14.45 -8.86
C ALA A 91 6.92 -13.93 -10.03
N THR A 92 6.34 -13.85 -11.24
CA THR A 92 6.96 -13.32 -12.46
C THR A 92 6.77 -11.81 -12.68
N THR A 93 5.79 -11.19 -12.00
CA THR A 93 5.35 -9.79 -12.13
C THR A 93 5.69 -8.99 -10.86
N ARG A 94 6.45 -9.60 -9.94
CA ARG A 94 6.92 -8.96 -8.70
C ARG A 94 7.94 -7.88 -8.99
N LEU A 95 7.44 -6.66 -9.13
CA LEU A 95 8.23 -5.44 -9.29
C LEU A 95 8.90 -5.00 -7.97
N ILE A 96 8.37 -5.43 -6.81
CA ILE A 96 8.87 -5.06 -5.49
C ILE A 96 9.53 -6.29 -4.83
N PRO A 97 10.84 -6.28 -4.58
CA PRO A 97 11.54 -7.38 -3.93
C PRO A 97 10.94 -7.74 -2.56
N VAL A 98 11.08 -9.01 -2.17
CA VAL A 98 10.78 -9.42 -0.78
C VAL A 98 11.69 -8.63 0.16
N PRO A 99 11.15 -8.03 1.24
CA PRO A 99 11.97 -7.41 2.26
C PRO A 99 12.94 -8.42 2.88
N THR A 100 14.21 -8.06 2.97
CA THR A 100 15.25 -8.87 3.63
C THR A 100 15.36 -8.56 5.12
N VAL A 101 14.83 -7.42 5.56
CA VAL A 101 14.73 -7.05 6.96
C VAL A 101 13.73 -7.95 7.69
N GLN A 102 14.13 -8.46 8.84
CA GLN A 102 13.22 -9.19 9.71
C GLN A 102 12.14 -8.24 10.22
N CYS A 103 10.91 -8.73 10.25
CA CYS A 103 9.73 -7.94 10.56
C CYS A 103 8.82 -8.79 11.42
N SER A 104 8.60 -8.37 12.65
CA SER A 104 7.74 -9.08 13.59
C SER A 104 6.31 -9.23 13.05
N ALA A 105 5.74 -10.43 13.24
CA ALA A 105 4.36 -10.73 12.85
C ALA A 105 3.38 -9.96 13.74
#